data_AF-A0A2T6KFB1-F1
#
_entry.id   AF-A0A2T6KFB1-F1
#
_cell.length_a   1.000
_cell.length_b   1.000
_cell.length_c   1.000
_cell.angle_alpha   90.00
_cell.angle_beta   90.00
_cell.angle_gamma   90.00
#
_symmetry.space_group_name_H-M   'P 1'
#
loop_
_entity.id
_entity.type
_entity.pdbx_description
1 polymer ?
#
loop_
_entity_poly.entity_id
_entity_poly.type
_entity_poly.pdbx_seq_one_letter_code
_entity_poly.pdbx_strand_id
1 'polypeptide(L)'
;MKLIQWSYAKRYQVKAIFDEFPDMILIFRTVGSYYFVFTTIGTVSHSNPTRKDYVEMELLINEQLQTLPAYIQRKSEVEMAWVEPWLCEKGLSFTQLKVLPYKE
;
A
#
# COMPACT_ATOMS: atom_id res chain seq x y z
N MET A 1 8.53 1.13 7.57
CA MET A 1 9.07 0.91 6.21
C MET A 1 8.98 2.16 5.34
N LYS A 2 9.86 2.33 4.35
CA LYS A 2 9.82 3.44 3.37
C LYS A 2 9.79 2.91 1.93
N LEU A 3 9.06 3.60 1.07
CA LEU A 3 9.06 3.33 -0.37
C LEU A 3 10.31 3.96 -0.99
N ILE A 4 11.20 3.15 -1.57
CA ILE A 4 12.41 3.62 -2.26
C ILE A 4 12.03 4.09 -3.66
N GLN A 5 11.36 3.22 -4.40
CA GLN A 5 11.03 3.48 -5.80
C GLN A 5 9.75 2.77 -6.17
N TRP A 6 8.96 3.40 -7.03
CA TRP A 6 7.83 2.76 -7.68
C TRP A 6 7.77 3.16 -9.15
N SER A 7 7.25 2.26 -9.97
CA SER A 7 7.12 2.44 -11.42
C SER A 7 5.88 1.74 -11.93
N TYR A 8 5.19 2.34 -12.90
CA TYR A 8 4.13 1.65 -13.62
C TYR A 8 4.71 0.53 -14.49
N ALA A 9 4.13 -0.67 -14.36
CA ALA A 9 4.37 -1.81 -15.23
C ALA A 9 3.28 -1.95 -16.29
N LYS A 10 3.39 -2.99 -17.12
CA LYS A 10 2.39 -3.32 -18.14
C LYS A 10 1.04 -3.72 -17.51
N ARG A 11 -0.07 -3.26 -18.10
CA ARG A 11 -1.47 -3.60 -17.73
C ARG A 11 -1.81 -3.32 -16.25
N TYR A 12 -1.93 -2.05 -15.86
CA TYR A 12 -2.45 -1.62 -14.54
C TYR A 12 -1.73 -2.21 -13.32
N GLN A 13 -0.46 -2.55 -13.50
CA GLN A 13 0.40 -3.04 -12.45
C GLN A 13 1.38 -1.95 -12.05
N VAL A 14 1.71 -1.89 -10.77
CA VAL A 14 2.75 -1.00 -10.25
C VAL A 14 3.80 -1.87 -9.61
N LYS A 15 5.07 -1.66 -9.95
CA LYS A 15 6.18 -2.29 -9.24
C LYS A 15 6.68 -1.31 -8.19
N ALA A 16 6.92 -1.78 -6.99
CA ALA A 16 7.44 -0.97 -5.90
C ALA A 16 8.59 -1.71 -5.19
N ILE A 17 9.58 -0.96 -4.77
CA ILE A 17 10.76 -1.41 -4.03
C ILE A 17 10.77 -0.65 -2.71
N PHE A 18 11.00 -1.37 -1.62
CA PHE A 18 10.98 -0.83 -0.27
C PHE A 18 12.33 -0.99 0.41
N ASP A 19 12.60 -0.09 1.36
CA ASP A 19 13.89 -0.03 2.07
C ASP A 19 14.19 -1.26 2.90
N GLU A 20 13.16 -1.85 3.48
CA GLU A 20 13.28 -3.08 4.29
C GLU A 20 13.47 -4.33 3.42
N PHE A 21 13.08 -4.26 2.14
CA PHE A 21 13.15 -5.36 1.19
C PHE A 21 13.72 -4.88 -0.16
N PRO A 22 15.00 -4.46 -0.21
CA PRO A 22 15.60 -3.88 -1.42
C PRO A 22 15.76 -4.92 -2.53
N ASP A 23 15.98 -6.18 -2.17
CA ASP A 23 16.09 -7.32 -3.11
C ASP A 23 14.74 -7.88 -3.57
N MET A 24 13.63 -7.33 -3.08
CA MET A 24 12.28 -7.75 -3.48
C MET A 24 11.52 -6.63 -4.17
N ILE A 25 10.95 -6.96 -5.32
CA ILE A 25 10.10 -6.08 -6.10
C ILE A 25 8.66 -6.52 -5.89
N LEU A 26 7.87 -5.70 -5.21
CA LEU A 26 6.45 -5.97 -5.05
C LEU A 26 5.68 -5.47 -6.26
N ILE A 27 4.83 -6.34 -6.80
CA ILE A 27 3.93 -6.04 -7.88
C ILE A 27 2.55 -5.84 -7.30
N PHE A 28 2.03 -4.63 -7.46
CA PHE A 28 0.69 -4.23 -7.09
C PHE A 28 -0.19 -4.28 -8.32
N ARG A 29 -1.45 -4.67 -8.12
CA ARG A 29 -2.51 -4.57 -9.14
C ARG A 29 -3.57 -3.60 -8.65
N THR A 30 -4.19 -2.88 -9.58
CA THR A 30 -5.43 -2.17 -9.26
C THR A 30 -6.59 -3.17 -9.06
N VAL A 31 -7.40 -2.91 -8.04
CA VAL A 31 -8.65 -3.61 -7.74
C VAL A 31 -9.74 -2.55 -7.58
N GLY A 32 -10.32 -2.15 -8.72
CA GLY A 32 -11.28 -1.04 -8.76
C GLY A 32 -10.57 0.30 -8.55
N SER A 33 -10.61 0.82 -7.32
CA SER A 33 -10.16 2.18 -6.99
C SER A 33 -8.96 2.22 -6.04
N TYR A 34 -8.33 1.08 -5.75
CA TYR A 34 -7.14 0.98 -4.89
C TYR A 34 -6.17 -0.08 -5.41
N TYR A 35 -4.94 -0.04 -4.93
CA TYR A 35 -3.88 -0.97 -5.29
C TYR A 35 -3.68 -2.01 -4.17
N PHE A 36 -3.54 -3.27 -4.57
CA PHE A 36 -3.30 -4.41 -3.68
C PHE A 36 -2.04 -5.16 -4.12
N VAL A 37 -1.31 -5.73 -3.18
CA VAL A 37 -0.13 -6.56 -3.49
C VAL A 37 -0.56 -7.82 -4.24
N PHE A 38 -0.19 -7.94 -5.50
CA PHE A 38 -0.53 -9.10 -6.33
C PHE A 38 0.48 -10.23 -6.17
N THR A 39 1.77 -9.91 -6.31
CA THR A 39 2.85 -10.88 -6.22
C THR A 39 4.16 -10.18 -5.89
N THR A 40 5.10 -10.92 -5.33
CA THR A 40 6.45 -10.45 -5.03
C THR A 40 7.43 -11.13 -5.97
N ILE A 41 8.24 -10.34 -6.67
CA ILE A 41 9.31 -10.83 -7.56
C ILE A 41 10.64 -10.54 -6.88
N GLY A 42 11.39 -11.58 -6.55
CA GLY A 42 12.70 -11.42 -5.93
C GLY A 42 13.05 -12.60 -5.05
N THR A 43 14.22 -12.53 -4.43
CA THR A 43 14.70 -13.58 -3.53
C THR A 43 14.51 -13.14 -2.10
N VAL A 44 13.89 -13.99 -1.29
CA VAL A 44 13.77 -13.75 0.16
C VAL A 44 15.09 -14.11 0.82
N SER A 45 16.03 -13.17 0.85
CA SER A 45 17.38 -13.46 1.39
C SER A 45 17.38 -13.74 2.90
N HIS A 46 16.47 -13.10 3.66
CA HIS A 46 16.52 -13.18 5.12
C HIS A 46 15.15 -13.28 5.83
N SER A 47 14.12 -12.60 5.34
CA SER A 47 12.83 -12.49 6.05
C SER A 47 11.67 -12.41 5.07
N ASN A 48 10.66 -13.27 5.25
CA ASN A 48 9.40 -13.13 4.52
C ASN A 48 8.61 -11.96 5.12
N PRO A 49 8.06 -11.06 4.30
CA PRO A 49 7.18 -10.01 4.80
C PRO A 49 5.97 -10.59 5.52
N THR A 50 5.68 -10.05 6.69
CA THR A 50 4.52 -10.42 7.51
C THR A 50 3.28 -9.74 6.94
N ARG A 51 2.09 -10.18 7.37
CA ARG A 51 0.84 -9.53 7.01
C ARG A 51 0.82 -8.03 7.35
N LYS A 52 1.42 -7.64 8.48
CA LYS A 52 1.57 -6.23 8.86
C LYS A 52 2.41 -5.46 7.83
N ASP A 53 3.52 -6.04 7.39
CA ASP A 53 4.41 -5.43 6.40
C ASP A 53 3.66 -5.24 5.08
N TYR A 54 2.95 -6.27 4.59
CA TYR A 54 2.10 -6.15 3.40
C TYR A 54 1.11 -4.99 3.49
N VAL A 55 0.38 -4.88 4.61
CA VAL A 55 -0.57 -3.78 4.82
C VAL A 55 0.12 -2.42 4.77
N GLU A 56 1.30 -2.29 5.39
CA GLU A 56 2.10 -1.06 5.34
C GLU A 56 2.59 -0.72 3.93
N MET A 57 3.01 -1.72 3.15
CA MET A 57 3.43 -1.54 1.75
C MET A 57 2.28 -1.03 0.88
N GLU A 58 1.09 -1.59 1.08
CA GLU A 58 -0.12 -1.17 0.40
C GLU A 58 -0.50 0.25 0.79
N LEU A 59 -0.42 0.62 2.07
CA LEU A 59 -0.67 2.00 2.53
C LEU A 59 0.26 2.99 1.83
N LEU A 60 1.55 2.70 1.77
CA LEU A 60 2.55 3.55 1.11
C LEU A 60 2.22 3.76 -0.37
N ILE A 61 1.93 2.69 -1.11
CA ILE A 61 1.59 2.81 -2.53
C ILE A 61 0.28 3.55 -2.75
N ASN A 62 -0.75 3.26 -1.95
CA ASN A 62 -2.04 3.92 -2.08
C ASN A 62 -1.96 5.40 -1.67
N GLU A 63 -1.07 5.77 -0.75
CA GLU A 63 -0.78 7.18 -0.42
C GLU A 63 -0.14 7.90 -1.61
N GLN A 64 0.89 7.32 -2.22
CA GLN A 64 1.57 7.91 -3.38
C GLN A 64 0.67 8.04 -4.61
N LEU A 65 -0.23 7.09 -4.80
CA LEU A 65 -1.18 7.06 -5.93
C LEU A 65 -2.50 7.77 -5.62
N GLN A 66 -2.64 8.38 -4.44
CA GLN A 66 -3.84 9.08 -3.98
C GLN A 66 -5.11 8.20 -3.93
N THR A 67 -4.94 6.88 -3.79
CA THR A 67 -6.01 5.88 -3.67
C THR A 67 -6.20 5.35 -2.23
N LEU A 68 -5.43 5.89 -1.28
CA LEU A 68 -5.52 5.61 0.15
C LEU A 68 -6.94 5.64 0.74
N PRO A 69 -7.80 6.64 0.43
CA PRO A 69 -9.16 6.66 0.99
C PRO A 69 -10.01 5.46 0.56
N ALA A 70 -9.92 5.06 -0.72
CA ALA A 70 -10.66 3.92 -1.25
C ALA A 70 -10.19 2.59 -0.65
N TYR A 71 -8.88 2.49 -0.37
CA TYR A 71 -8.29 1.34 0.30
C TYR A 71 -8.80 1.20 1.73
N ILE A 72 -8.72 2.29 2.52
CA ILE A 72 -9.11 2.29 3.94
C ILE A 72 -10.61 2.01 4.10
N GLN A 73 -11.46 2.54 3.22
CA GLN A 73 -12.91 2.31 3.28
C GLN A 73 -13.29 0.82 3.17
N ARG A 74 -12.44 -0.01 2.54
CA ARG A 74 -12.67 -1.45 2.40
C ARG A 74 -11.91 -2.31 3.40
N LYS A 75 -11.11 -1.72 4.28
CA LYS A 75 -10.37 -2.48 5.30
C LYS A 75 -11.28 -2.95 6.42
N SER A 76 -10.97 -4.14 6.94
CA SER A 76 -11.66 -4.69 8.11
C SER A 76 -11.14 -4.06 9.40
N GLU A 77 -11.95 -4.08 10.46
CA GLU A 77 -11.59 -3.57 11.79
C GLU A 77 -10.27 -4.14 12.32
N VAL A 78 -10.00 -5.42 12.04
CA VAL A 78 -8.74 -6.09 12.43
C VAL A 78 -7.52 -5.46 11.75
N GLU A 79 -7.64 -5.03 10.49
CA GLU A 79 -6.54 -4.40 9.76
C GLU A 79 -6.41 -2.92 10.13
N MET A 80 -7.52 -2.27 10.52
CA MET A 80 -7.51 -0.89 11.03
C MET A 80 -6.59 -0.73 12.24
N ALA A 81 -6.45 -1.76 13.07
CA ALA A 81 -5.50 -1.77 14.20
C ALA A 81 -4.04 -1.49 13.80
N TRP A 82 -3.65 -1.76 12.54
CA TRP A 82 -2.33 -1.43 12.01
C TRP A 82 -2.33 -0.14 11.17
N VAL A 83 -3.45 0.20 10.55
CA VAL A 83 -3.60 1.37 9.68
C VAL A 83 -3.70 2.67 10.49
N GLU A 84 -4.47 2.68 11.57
CA GLU A 84 -4.68 3.85 12.44
C GLU A 84 -3.38 4.44 13.00
N PRO A 85 -2.47 3.65 13.62
CA PRO A 85 -1.21 4.20 14.11
C PRO A 85 -0.32 4.74 12.97
N TRP A 86 -0.34 4.10 11.81
CA TRP A 86 0.40 4.56 10.63
C TRP A 86 -0.13 5.91 10.11
N LEU A 87 -1.45 6.07 10.04
CA LEU A 87 -2.09 7.34 9.65
C LEU A 87 -1.76 8.46 10.62
N CYS A 88 -1.77 8.17 11.92
CA CYS A 88 -1.43 9.11 12.98
C CYS A 88 0.03 9.59 12.84
N GLU A 89 0.97 8.68 12.58
CA GLU A 89 2.38 9.02 12.34
C GLU A 89 2.55 9.96 11.14
N LYS A 90 1.74 9.79 10.10
CA LYS A 90 1.76 10.64 8.90
C LYS A 90 0.98 11.94 9.05
N GLY A 91 0.28 12.15 10.18
CA GLY A 91 -0.61 13.29 10.37
C GLY A 91 -1.82 13.29 9.42
N LEU A 92 -2.17 12.13 8.85
CA LEU A 92 -3.31 11.98 7.95
C LEU A 92 -4.57 11.71 8.78
N SER A 93 -5.56 12.59 8.65
CA SER A 93 -6.82 12.44 9.40
C SER A 93 -7.74 11.46 8.66
N PHE A 94 -8.23 10.41 9.33
CA PHE A 94 -9.25 9.50 8.78
C PHE A 94 -10.50 10.25 8.28
N THR A 95 -10.86 11.34 8.96
CA THR A 95 -11.97 12.23 8.61
C THR A 95 -11.76 12.94 7.26
N GLN A 96 -10.52 13.24 6.87
CA GLN A 96 -10.22 13.86 5.56
C GLN A 96 -10.31 12.84 4.42
N LEU A 97 -10.04 11.57 4.70
CA LEU A 97 -10.03 10.48 3.72
C LEU A 97 -11.45 10.03 3.33
N LYS A 98 -12.46 10.24 4.18
CA LYS A 98 -13.87 9.97 3.84
C LYS A 98 -14.49 10.95 2.83
N VAL A 99 -13.86 12.10 2.57
CA VAL A 99 -14.50 13.26 1.93
C VAL A 99 -14.29 13.33 0.41
N LEU A 100 -13.53 12.42 -0.21
CA LEU A 100 -13.33 12.47 -1.66
C LEU A 100 -14.43 11.69 -2.39
N PRO A 101 -15.43 12.34 -3.01
CA PRO A 101 -16.27 11.66 -3.99
C PRO A 101 -15.37 11.23 -5.14
N TYR A 102 -15.49 9.95 -5.47
CA TYR A 102 -14.95 9.34 -6.67
C TYR A 102 -15.29 10.22 -7.88
N LYS A 103 -14.26 10.71 -8.59
CA LYS A 103 -14.45 11.31 -9.91
C LYS A 103 -14.61 10.15 -10.90
N GLU A 104 -15.84 9.99 -11.39
CA GLU A 104 -16.23 9.11 -12.49
C GLU A 104 -15.40 9.36 -13.76
#